data_AF-A0A2V8UPJ2-F1
#
_entry.id   AF-A0A2V8UPJ2-F1
#
_cell.length_a   1.000
_cell.length_b   1.000
_cell.length_c   1.000
_cell.angle_alpha   90.00
_cell.angle_beta   90.00
_cell.angle_gamma   90.00
#
_symmetry.space_group_name_H-M   'P 1'
#
loop_
_entity.id
_entity.type
_entity.pdbx_description
1 polymer ?
#
loop_
_entity_poly.entity_id
_entity_poly.type
_entity_poly.pdbx_seq_one_letter_code
_entity_poly.pdbx_strand_id
1 'polypeptide(L)'
;MRASCGFAGSRPGHTARSSHGLEGHRATPRQPLRWILVALQVALCTLLLSAAGLLFSTFNQLQALDPGFDRDHVVTFSVEPGMLSYTPQQSRNLRFRLQATVRELPGVASVGVASRGLMRGTGLKTTYAPAGEKAAPGDFMNTSLNWVSPEYFDTMGIRLLAGRNFRPDEVPAKPRQAIVNQAFARRFFPLGEAIGRTFGQGFSSQAANGNRHRQRR
;
A
#
# COMPACT_ATOMS: atom_id res chain seq x y z
N MET A 1 20.77 -84.91 -28.07
CA MET A 1 20.21 -86.27 -28.07
C MET A 1 18.68 -86.17 -28.11
N ARG A 2 18.09 -86.66 -29.21
CA ARG A 2 16.67 -87.02 -29.47
C ARG A 2 15.52 -86.03 -29.20
N ALA A 3 14.86 -85.71 -30.31
CA ALA A 3 13.44 -85.34 -30.42
C ALA A 3 12.52 -86.59 -30.40
N SER A 4 11.21 -86.32 -30.46
CA SER A 4 10.08 -87.22 -30.84
C SER A 4 9.32 -87.84 -29.66
N CYS A 5 8.00 -88.05 -29.64
CA CYS A 5 6.76 -87.64 -30.34
C CYS A 5 5.66 -88.61 -29.80
N GLY A 6 4.36 -88.30 -29.99
CA GLY A 6 3.24 -89.27 -29.93
C GLY A 6 2.49 -89.30 -28.59
N PHE A 7 1.26 -88.79 -28.41
CA PHE A 7 -0.04 -88.93 -29.12
C PHE A 7 -0.83 -90.20 -28.78
N ALA A 8 -2.16 -90.01 -28.68
CA ALA A 8 -3.28 -90.94 -28.42
C ALA A 8 -3.50 -91.32 -26.93
N GLY A 9 -4.65 -91.10 -26.28
CA GLY A 9 -6.00 -90.80 -26.74
C GLY A 9 -6.93 -91.99 -26.43
N SER A 10 -7.69 -91.92 -25.33
CA SER A 10 -8.96 -92.65 -25.18
C SER A 10 -9.80 -92.11 -24.02
N ARG A 11 -10.97 -91.58 -24.35
CA ARG A 11 -12.16 -91.35 -23.50
C ARG A 11 -12.97 -92.68 -23.41
N PRO A 12 -14.13 -92.81 -22.72
CA PRO A 12 -14.89 -91.94 -21.79
C PRO A 12 -15.16 -92.72 -20.46
N GLY A 13 -15.95 -92.32 -19.47
CA GLY A 13 -16.93 -91.25 -19.26
C GLY A 13 -17.51 -91.33 -17.84
N HIS A 14 -18.25 -90.28 -17.47
CA HIS A 14 -19.24 -90.18 -16.37
C HIS A 14 -18.72 -90.44 -14.95
N THR A 15 -18.84 -89.59 -13.93
CA THR A 15 -19.79 -88.52 -13.58
C THR A 15 -19.24 -87.90 -12.29
N ALA A 16 -19.19 -86.58 -12.16
CA ALA A 16 -19.48 -85.90 -10.89
C ALA A 16 -19.51 -84.40 -11.11
N ARG A 17 -20.66 -83.84 -10.75
CA ARG A 17 -21.03 -82.43 -10.75
C ARG A 17 -20.58 -81.82 -9.44
N SER A 18 -19.81 -80.75 -9.46
CA SER A 18 -19.95 -79.67 -8.48
C SER A 18 -19.30 -78.38 -8.98
N SER A 19 -20.16 -77.42 -9.24
CA SER A 19 -19.88 -76.03 -9.51
C SER A 19 -19.58 -75.29 -8.21
N HIS A 20 -18.39 -74.71 -8.10
CA HIS A 20 -18.10 -73.52 -7.30
C HIS A 20 -17.21 -72.66 -8.21
N GLY A 21 -17.66 -71.53 -8.74
CA GLY A 21 -18.29 -70.44 -8.00
C GLY A 21 -17.29 -69.30 -8.09
N LEU A 22 -17.31 -68.59 -9.22
CA LEU A 22 -16.56 -67.35 -9.42
C LEU A 22 -16.98 -66.40 -8.30
N GLU A 23 -16.07 -66.17 -7.35
CA GLU A 23 -16.18 -65.10 -6.36
C GLU A 23 -16.11 -63.76 -7.10
N GLY A 24 -17.28 -63.33 -7.57
CA GLY A 24 -17.50 -61.96 -7.97
C GLY A 24 -17.16 -61.06 -6.79
N HIS A 25 -16.10 -60.28 -6.95
CA HIS A 25 -15.85 -59.12 -6.12
C HIS A 25 -17.09 -58.22 -6.20
N ARG A 26 -17.97 -58.35 -5.21
CA ARG A 26 -19.04 -57.38 -4.98
C ARG A 26 -18.34 -56.05 -4.71
N ALA A 27 -18.25 -55.22 -5.76
CA ALA A 27 -17.94 -53.81 -5.63
C ALA A 27 -19.02 -53.21 -4.72
N THR A 28 -18.67 -53.07 -3.45
CA THR A 28 -19.48 -52.38 -2.45
C THR A 28 -19.74 -50.96 -2.97
N PRO A 29 -21.00 -50.53 -3.19
CA PRO A 29 -21.29 -49.15 -3.57
C PRO A 29 -21.15 -48.28 -2.33
N ARG A 30 -19.90 -48.01 -1.97
CA ARG A 30 -19.46 -47.05 -0.98
C ARG A 30 -18.40 -46.28 -1.77
N GLN A 31 -18.53 -45.01 -2.16
CA GLN A 31 -18.91 -43.86 -1.34
C GLN A 31 -19.08 -42.60 -2.23
N PRO A 32 -20.25 -42.33 -2.84
CA PRO A 32 -20.43 -41.09 -3.61
C PRO A 32 -20.20 -39.85 -2.73
N LEU A 33 -20.52 -39.94 -1.43
CA LEU A 33 -20.28 -38.88 -0.46
C LEU A 33 -18.79 -38.55 -0.27
N ARG A 34 -17.88 -39.53 -0.30
CA ARG A 34 -16.43 -39.24 -0.23
C ARG A 34 -15.95 -38.51 -1.47
N TRP A 35 -16.40 -38.92 -2.65
CA TRP A 35 -16.05 -38.27 -3.91
C TRP A 35 -16.59 -36.84 -3.98
N ILE A 36 -17.81 -36.58 -3.48
CA ILE A 36 -18.38 -35.22 -3.39
C ILE A 36 -17.58 -34.35 -2.42
N LEU A 37 -17.22 -34.86 -1.25
CA LEU A 37 -16.41 -34.11 -0.28
C LEU A 37 -15.02 -33.77 -0.84
N VAL A 38 -14.38 -34.71 -1.55
CA VAL A 38 -13.09 -34.48 -2.21
C VAL A 38 -13.23 -33.46 -3.34
N ALA A 39 -14.27 -33.55 -4.17
CA ALA A 39 -14.53 -32.58 -5.23
C ALA A 39 -14.78 -31.17 -4.68
N LEU A 40 -15.55 -31.06 -3.60
CA LEU A 40 -15.79 -29.79 -2.90
C LEU A 40 -14.50 -29.22 -2.32
N GLN A 41 -13.68 -30.06 -1.68
CA GLN A 41 -12.38 -29.65 -1.13
C GLN A 41 -11.46 -29.13 -2.23
N VAL A 42 -11.34 -29.85 -3.35
CA VAL A 42 -10.51 -29.42 -4.48
C VAL A 42 -11.05 -28.11 -5.07
N ALA A 43 -12.36 -27.99 -5.28
CA ALA A 43 -12.97 -26.75 -5.77
C ALA A 43 -12.70 -25.56 -4.83
N LEU A 44 -12.80 -25.76 -3.51
CA LEU A 44 -12.52 -24.74 -2.51
C LEU A 44 -11.03 -24.33 -2.54
N CYS A 45 -10.12 -25.31 -2.61
CA CYS A 45 -8.68 -25.05 -2.74
C CYS A 45 -8.36 -24.27 -4.02
N THR A 46 -8.95 -24.66 -5.15
CA THR A 46 -8.76 -23.95 -6.43
C THR A 46 -9.30 -22.52 -6.34
N LEU A 47 -10.48 -22.31 -5.77
CA LEU A 47 -11.07 -20.98 -5.58
C LEU A 47 -10.16 -20.09 -4.71
N LEU A 48 -9.65 -20.61 -3.60
CA LEU A 48 -8.73 -19.89 -2.71
C LEU A 48 -7.41 -19.56 -3.40
N LEU A 49 -6.85 -20.49 -4.17
CA LEU A 49 -5.63 -20.27 -4.95
C LEU A 49 -5.84 -19.22 -6.04
N SER A 50 -6.97 -19.25 -6.75
CA SER A 50 -7.31 -18.24 -7.75
C SER A 50 -7.49 -16.86 -7.12
N ALA A 51 -8.18 -16.76 -5.98
CA ALA A 51 -8.35 -15.51 -5.25
C ALA A 51 -7.00 -14.94 -4.74
N ALA A 52 -6.14 -15.80 -4.18
CA ALA A 52 -4.80 -15.42 -3.73
C ALA A 52 -3.91 -14.98 -4.91
N GLY A 53 -3.99 -15.68 -6.05
CA GLY A 53 -3.27 -15.31 -7.27
C GLY A 53 -3.73 -13.96 -7.84
N LEU A 54 -5.04 -13.70 -7.82
CA LEU A 54 -5.59 -12.40 -8.24
C LEU A 54 -5.15 -11.27 -7.30
N LEU A 55 -5.17 -11.52 -5.99
CA LEU A 55 -4.71 -10.55 -4.99
C LEU A 55 -3.22 -10.25 -5.18
N PHE A 56 -2.40 -11.29 -5.40
CA PHE A 56 -0.97 -11.15 -5.65
C PHE A 56 -0.70 -10.40 -6.97
N SER A 57 -1.45 -10.69 -8.02
CA SER A 57 -1.38 -9.97 -9.30
C SER A 57 -1.73 -8.50 -9.12
N THR A 58 -2.82 -8.20 -8.41
CA THR A 58 -3.27 -6.84 -8.11
C THR A 58 -2.21 -6.11 -7.26
N PHE A 59 -1.64 -6.77 -6.27
CA PHE A 59 -0.60 -6.22 -5.42
C PHE A 59 0.69 -5.92 -6.19
N ASN A 60 1.12 -6.81 -7.08
CA ASN A 60 2.26 -6.56 -7.97
C ASN A 60 2.00 -5.38 -8.91
N GLN A 61 0.78 -5.27 -9.42
CA GLN A 61 0.40 -4.16 -10.29
C GLN A 61 0.38 -2.83 -9.53
N LEU A 62 -0.06 -2.83 -8.26
CA LEU A 62 0.04 -1.69 -7.34
C LEU A 62 1.49 -1.33 -7.00
N GLN A 63 2.41 -2.31 -6.92
CA GLN A 63 3.82 -2.03 -6.71
C GLN A 63 4.52 -1.45 -7.94
N ALA A 64 4.12 -1.88 -9.14
CA ALA A 64 4.64 -1.42 -10.42
C ALA A 64 4.02 -0.09 -10.89
N LEU A 65 2.92 0.33 -10.25
CA LEU A 65 2.32 1.64 -10.48
C LEU A 65 3.32 2.72 -10.06
N ASP A 66 3.67 3.59 -11.02
CA ASP A 66 4.51 4.75 -10.78
C ASP A 66 3.85 5.61 -9.68
N PRO A 67 4.47 5.71 -8.49
CA PRO A 67 3.87 6.47 -7.40
C PRO A 67 4.00 7.99 -7.63
N GLY A 68 4.60 8.42 -8.75
CA GLY A 68 4.84 9.81 -9.10
C GLY A 68 6.08 10.40 -8.45
N PHE A 69 6.99 9.56 -7.94
CA PHE A 69 8.28 9.94 -7.37
C PHE A 69 9.33 8.84 -7.64
N ASP A 70 10.60 9.23 -7.69
CA ASP A 70 11.73 8.32 -7.94
C ASP A 70 11.97 7.39 -6.74
N ARG A 71 11.98 6.08 -6.97
CA ARG A 71 12.17 5.04 -5.94
C ARG A 71 13.59 4.48 -5.92
N ASP A 72 14.29 4.55 -7.05
CA ASP A 72 15.55 3.81 -7.24
C ASP A 72 16.77 4.68 -6.90
N HIS A 73 16.63 6.00 -6.97
CA HIS A 73 17.74 6.95 -6.76
C HIS A 73 17.57 7.82 -5.50
N VAL A 74 16.68 7.44 -4.57
CA VAL A 74 16.40 8.22 -3.36
C VAL A 74 16.78 7.45 -2.09
N VAL A 75 17.74 8.00 -1.35
CA VAL A 75 18.11 7.51 -0.01
C VAL A 75 17.45 8.37 1.05
N THR A 76 16.61 7.77 1.89
CA THR A 76 15.95 8.47 2.99
C THR A 76 16.57 8.13 4.34
N PHE A 77 16.87 9.14 5.14
CA PHE A 77 17.24 8.99 6.55
C PHE A 77 16.38 9.90 7.42
N SER A 78 16.29 9.59 8.71
CA SER A 78 15.52 10.39 9.66
C SER A 78 16.38 10.75 10.85
N VAL A 79 16.36 12.02 11.22
CA VAL A 79 17.06 12.53 12.40
C VAL A 79 15.99 13.02 13.38
N GLU A 80 16.09 12.60 14.63
CA GLU A 80 15.16 13.01 15.69
C GLU A 80 15.93 13.78 16.78
N PRO A 81 16.11 15.11 16.61
CA PRO A 81 16.92 15.92 17.53
C PRO A 81 16.34 16.00 18.95
N GLY A 82 15.04 15.75 19.09
CA GLY A 82 14.33 15.79 20.37
C GLY A 82 14.81 14.72 21.37
N MET A 83 15.26 13.56 20.88
CA MET A 83 15.85 12.52 21.74
C MET A 83 17.21 12.92 22.31
N LEU A 84 17.86 13.94 21.73
CA LEU A 84 19.19 14.42 22.14
C LEU A 84 19.12 15.72 22.97
N SER A 85 17.93 16.15 23.40
CA SER A 85 17.71 17.41 24.14
C SER A 85 18.17 18.68 23.41
N TYR A 86 18.22 18.66 22.07
CA TYR A 86 18.61 19.82 21.28
C TYR A 86 17.55 20.92 21.34
N THR A 87 17.99 22.17 21.52
CA THR A 87 17.10 23.33 21.38
C THR A 87 16.60 23.47 19.93
N PRO A 88 15.44 24.14 19.69
CA PRO A 88 14.93 24.39 18.34
C PRO A 88 15.90 25.14 17.41
N GLN A 89 16.84 25.89 17.98
CA GLN A 89 17.85 26.62 17.21
C GLN A 89 19.01 25.70 16.81
N GLN A 90 19.47 24.85 17.73
CA GLN A 90 20.51 23.86 17.46
C GLN A 90 20.04 22.80 16.46
N SER A 91 18.78 22.35 16.54
CA SER A 91 18.23 21.39 15.57
C SER A 91 18.17 21.97 14.16
N ARG A 92 17.82 23.26 14.01
CA ARG A 92 17.87 23.96 12.73
C ARG A 92 19.29 24.06 12.18
N ASN A 93 20.24 24.45 13.02
CA ASN A 93 21.65 24.57 12.60
C ASN A 93 22.25 23.20 12.22
N LEU A 94 21.96 22.15 12.98
CA LEU A 94 22.33 20.77 12.65
C LEU A 94 21.78 20.35 11.30
N ARG A 95 20.49 20.62 11.03
CA ARG A 95 19.86 20.33 9.75
C ARG A 95 20.56 21.02 8.58
N PHE A 96 20.88 22.30 8.71
CA PHE A 96 21.60 23.04 7.65
C PHE A 96 23.00 22.48 7.40
N ARG A 97 23.74 22.15 8.46
CA ARG A 97 25.07 21.53 8.34
C ARG A 97 25.00 20.17 7.67
N LEU A 98 24.10 19.30 8.13
CA LEU A 98 23.91 17.97 7.52
C LEU A 98 23.55 18.08 6.04
N GLN A 99 22.64 19.00 5.69
CA GLN A 99 22.25 19.20 4.30
C GLN A 99 23.43 19.70 3.44
N ALA A 100 24.26 20.60 3.94
CA ALA A 100 25.45 21.08 3.23
C ALA A 100 26.47 19.94 3.03
N THR A 101 26.80 19.20 4.09
CA THR A 101 27.77 18.09 4.02
C THR A 101 27.32 16.98 3.09
N VAL A 102 26.04 16.59 3.11
CA VAL A 102 25.54 15.54 2.22
C VAL A 102 25.55 15.99 0.75
N ARG A 103 25.31 17.27 0.47
CA ARG A 103 25.39 17.82 -0.90
C ARG A 103 26.80 17.79 -1.48
N GLU A 104 27.82 17.83 -0.64
CA GLU A 104 29.23 17.80 -1.07
C GLU A 104 29.73 16.37 -1.39
N LEU A 105 28.95 15.33 -1.07
CA LEU A 105 29.35 13.95 -1.34
C LEU A 105 29.29 13.63 -2.84
N PRO A 106 30.29 12.93 -3.39
CA PRO A 106 30.31 12.53 -4.79
C PRO A 106 29.13 11.58 -5.09
N GLY A 107 28.38 11.87 -6.15
CA GLY A 107 27.20 11.09 -6.57
C GLY A 107 25.86 11.61 -6.01
N VAL A 108 25.86 12.64 -5.16
CA VAL A 108 24.62 13.27 -4.69
C VAL A 108 24.17 14.35 -5.66
N ALA A 109 23.03 14.15 -6.33
CA ALA A 109 22.46 15.12 -7.26
C ALA A 109 21.70 16.26 -6.54
N SER A 110 20.95 15.94 -5.49
CA SER A 110 20.19 16.93 -4.72
C SER A 110 19.83 16.39 -3.32
N VAL A 111 19.51 17.32 -2.40
CA VAL A 111 19.13 16.98 -1.02
C VAL A 111 17.94 17.83 -0.61
N GLY A 112 16.81 17.16 -0.38
CA GLY A 112 15.58 17.72 0.17
C GLY A 112 15.35 17.29 1.62
N VAL A 113 14.69 18.14 2.40
CA VAL A 113 14.31 17.82 3.79
C VAL A 113 12.79 17.89 3.94
N ALA A 114 12.21 16.89 4.60
CA ALA A 114 10.81 16.91 4.99
C ALA A 114 10.67 16.70 6.49
N SER A 115 9.66 17.34 7.09
CA SER A 115 9.32 17.13 8.51
C SER A 115 8.80 15.73 8.76
N ARG A 116 8.22 15.08 7.74
CA ARG A 116 7.84 13.66 7.74
C ARG A 116 8.23 13.05 6.41
N GLY A 117 8.89 11.88 6.45
CA GLY A 117 9.21 11.13 5.24
C GLY A 117 7.94 10.62 4.54
N LEU A 118 7.99 10.50 3.21
CA LEU A 118 6.99 9.79 2.42
C LEU A 118 6.89 8.33 2.91
N MET A 119 5.70 7.74 2.82
CA MET A 119 5.43 6.32 3.15
C MET A 119 5.73 5.86 4.59
N ARG A 120 5.94 6.75 5.57
CA ARG A 120 6.03 6.36 7.00
C ARG A 120 4.70 5.89 7.63
N GLY A 121 3.63 5.77 6.85
CA GLY A 121 2.28 5.43 7.33
C GLY A 121 1.67 6.46 8.31
N THR A 122 2.40 7.54 8.62
CA THR A 122 2.08 8.52 9.65
C THR A 122 2.12 9.92 9.06
N GLY A 123 0.95 10.55 8.96
CA GLY A 123 0.79 11.94 8.55
C GLY A 123 0.19 12.77 9.67
N LEU A 124 0.44 14.07 9.69
CA LEU A 124 -0.36 14.96 10.51
C LEU A 124 -1.71 15.13 9.81
N LYS A 125 -2.65 14.24 10.15
CA LYS A 125 -4.03 14.35 9.71
C LYS A 125 -4.60 15.63 10.28
N THR A 126 -5.15 16.43 9.39
CA THR A 126 -5.72 17.71 9.70
C THR A 126 -6.89 17.99 8.77
N THR A 127 -7.72 18.94 9.18
CA THR A 127 -8.94 19.30 8.48
C THR A 127 -8.69 20.65 7.83
N TYR A 128 -8.61 20.64 6.50
CA TYR A 128 -8.52 21.86 5.69
C TYR A 128 -9.80 22.03 4.87
N ALA A 129 -10.21 23.28 4.70
CA ALA A 129 -11.32 23.69 3.85
C ALA A 129 -10.94 24.98 3.09
N PRO A 130 -11.59 25.27 1.95
CA PRO A 130 -11.48 26.58 1.30
C PRO A 130 -11.70 27.72 2.29
N ALA A 131 -11.03 28.85 2.08
CA ALA A 131 -11.15 29.98 2.99
C ALA A 131 -12.61 30.44 3.13
N GLY A 132 -13.12 30.44 4.36
CA GLY A 132 -14.52 30.80 4.66
C GLY A 132 -15.51 29.63 4.70
N GLU A 133 -15.08 28.42 4.31
CA GLU A 133 -15.92 27.23 4.33
C GLU A 133 -15.65 26.31 5.52
N LYS A 134 -16.67 25.55 5.92
CA LYS A 134 -16.53 24.48 6.92
C LYS A 134 -16.21 23.18 6.20
N ALA A 135 -15.29 22.40 6.78
CA ALA A 135 -15.04 21.06 6.26
C ALA A 135 -16.28 20.18 6.44
N ALA A 136 -16.67 19.48 5.38
CA ALA A 136 -17.72 18.48 5.46
C ALA A 136 -17.28 17.33 6.39
N PRO A 137 -18.22 16.59 7.00
CA PRO A 137 -17.90 15.44 7.86
C PRO A 137 -17.00 14.40 7.17
N GLY A 138 -17.16 14.21 5.86
CA GLY A 138 -16.32 13.30 5.06
C GLY A 138 -14.91 13.81 4.74
N ASP A 139 -14.64 15.11 4.95
CA ASP A 139 -13.32 15.73 4.73
C ASP A 139 -12.55 15.91 6.04
N PHE A 140 -13.13 15.50 7.16
CA PHE A 140 -12.53 15.62 8.49
C PHE A 140 -11.32 14.67 8.61
N MET A 141 -10.16 15.21 9.02
CA MET A 141 -8.89 14.45 9.14
C MET A 141 -8.43 13.76 7.85
N ASN A 142 -8.98 14.14 6.69
CA ASN A 142 -8.65 13.50 5.41
C ASN A 142 -7.49 14.18 4.66
N THR A 143 -6.94 15.28 5.21
CA THR A 143 -5.80 15.99 4.62
C THR A 143 -4.56 15.81 5.48
N SER A 144 -3.39 15.65 4.85
CA SER A 144 -2.11 15.60 5.55
C SER A 144 -1.27 16.82 5.21
N LEU A 145 -0.73 17.49 6.22
CA LEU A 145 0.24 18.57 6.03
C LEU A 145 1.66 18.04 6.23
N ASN A 146 2.55 18.38 5.30
CA ASN A 146 3.99 18.16 5.45
C ASN A 146 4.76 19.44 5.18
N TRP A 147 5.77 19.71 6.00
CA TRP A 147 6.71 20.81 5.78
C TRP A 147 7.90 20.26 5.03
N VAL A 148 8.19 20.82 3.86
CA VAL A 148 9.26 20.36 2.97
C VAL A 148 10.18 21.51 2.61
N SER A 149 11.44 21.21 2.29
CA SER A 149 12.38 22.17 1.73
C SER A 149 12.09 22.41 0.24
N PRO A 150 12.54 23.54 -0.33
CA PRO A 150 12.33 23.84 -1.75
C PRO A 150 12.80 22.74 -2.70
N GLU A 151 13.93 22.12 -2.40
CA GLU A 151 14.57 21.11 -3.23
C GLU A 151 13.87 19.74 -3.14
N TYR A 152 12.88 19.59 -2.25
CA TYR A 152 12.25 18.31 -1.97
C TYR A 152 11.58 17.69 -3.21
N PHE A 153 10.83 18.48 -3.97
CA PHE A 153 10.14 17.97 -5.16
C PHE A 153 11.13 17.56 -6.24
N ASP A 154 12.20 18.34 -6.42
CA ASP A 154 13.27 18.05 -7.38
C ASP A 154 14.04 16.78 -6.96
N THR A 155 14.38 16.64 -5.67
CA THR A 155 15.05 15.44 -5.13
C THR A 155 14.20 14.19 -5.23
N MET A 156 12.88 14.31 -5.04
CA MET A 156 11.96 13.18 -5.18
C MET A 156 11.54 12.93 -6.64
N GLY A 157 11.96 13.75 -7.61
CA GLY A 157 11.54 13.66 -9.00
C GLY A 157 10.04 13.93 -9.22
N ILE A 158 9.37 14.60 -8.28
CA ILE A 158 7.93 14.89 -8.36
C ILE A 158 7.71 16.07 -9.31
N ARG A 159 7.03 15.80 -10.44
CA ARG A 159 6.70 16.83 -11.42
C ARG A 159 5.51 17.68 -10.97
N LEU A 160 5.68 19.01 -10.94
CA LEU A 160 4.57 19.94 -10.77
C LEU A 160 3.71 20.00 -12.05
N LEU A 161 2.39 19.85 -11.89
CA LEU A 161 1.43 19.93 -12.99
C LEU A 161 1.07 21.38 -13.35
N ALA A 162 1.03 22.26 -12.36
CA ALA A 162 0.70 23.67 -12.52
C ALA A 162 1.30 24.49 -11.38
N GLY A 163 1.59 25.78 -11.64
CA GLY A 163 2.21 26.68 -10.68
C GLY A 163 3.74 26.56 -10.65
N ARG A 164 4.33 26.84 -9.49
CA ARG A 164 5.79 26.89 -9.28
C ARG A 164 6.18 26.24 -7.96
N ASN A 165 7.40 25.73 -7.88
CA ASN A 165 7.98 25.22 -6.64
C ASN A 165 8.31 26.37 -5.67
N PHE A 166 8.57 26.04 -4.41
CA PHE A 166 9.07 26.98 -3.41
C PHE A 166 10.44 27.52 -3.83
N ARG A 167 10.72 28.79 -3.51
CA ARG A 167 12.00 29.42 -3.78
C ARG A 167 12.77 29.69 -2.48
N PRO A 168 14.10 29.44 -2.42
CA PRO A 168 14.89 29.64 -1.19
C PRO A 168 14.94 31.10 -0.72
N ASP A 169 14.86 32.03 -1.68
CA ASP A 169 14.86 33.48 -1.49
C ASP A 169 13.52 34.04 -0.98
N GLU A 170 12.47 33.23 -0.96
CA GLU A 170 11.17 33.68 -0.49
C GLU A 170 11.07 33.59 1.04
N VAL A 171 10.99 34.77 1.66
CA VAL A 171 10.70 34.90 3.09
C VAL A 171 9.34 34.25 3.37
N PRO A 172 9.19 33.45 4.46
CA PRO A 172 7.90 32.91 4.87
C PRO A 172 6.95 34.03 5.30
N ALA A 173 6.33 34.68 4.31
CA ALA A 173 5.28 35.66 4.48
C ALA A 173 3.92 34.97 4.69
N LYS A 174 2.98 35.68 5.31
CA LYS A 174 1.57 35.28 5.34
C LYS A 174 0.86 35.98 4.16
N PRO A 175 -0.02 35.28 3.41
CA PRO A 175 -0.39 33.88 3.53
C PRO A 175 0.76 32.93 3.13
N ARG A 176 0.87 31.80 3.82
CA ARG A 176 1.92 30.81 3.55
C ARG A 176 1.62 30.10 2.22
N GLN A 177 2.62 30.01 1.36
CA GLN A 177 2.53 29.25 0.13
C GLN A 177 2.45 27.75 0.45
N ALA A 178 1.63 27.01 -0.28
CA ALA A 178 1.46 25.57 -0.14
C ALA A 178 1.26 24.92 -1.51
N ILE A 179 1.80 23.71 -1.66
CA ILE A 179 1.58 22.87 -2.84
C ILE A 179 0.63 21.75 -2.42
N VAL A 180 -0.41 21.53 -3.24
CA VAL A 180 -1.48 20.55 -2.98
C VAL A 180 -1.45 19.46 -4.05
N ASN A 181 -1.91 18.26 -3.70
CA ASN A 181 -2.02 17.18 -4.68
C ASN A 181 -3.27 17.36 -5.58
N GLN A 182 -3.30 16.62 -6.69
CA GLN A 182 -4.39 16.70 -7.66
C GLN A 182 -5.75 16.29 -7.07
N ALA A 183 -5.77 15.35 -6.12
CA ALA A 183 -7.00 14.92 -5.44
C ALA A 183 -7.60 16.05 -4.60
N PHE A 184 -6.78 16.76 -3.81
CA PHE A 184 -7.21 17.91 -3.03
C PHE A 184 -7.72 19.04 -3.93
N ALA A 185 -6.99 19.35 -5.01
CA ALA A 185 -7.41 20.36 -5.98
C ALA A 185 -8.78 20.02 -6.60
N ARG A 186 -9.01 18.77 -7.03
CA ARG A 186 -10.30 18.35 -7.59
C ARG A 186 -11.44 18.37 -6.57
N ARG A 187 -11.15 18.01 -5.32
CA ARG A 187 -12.16 17.94 -4.24
C ARG A 187 -12.66 19.32 -3.83
N PHE A 188 -11.76 20.28 -3.68
CA PHE A 188 -12.06 21.60 -3.11
C PHE A 188 -12.14 22.72 -4.15
N PHE A 189 -11.55 22.53 -5.33
CA PHE A 189 -11.54 23.51 -6.43
C PHE A 189 -11.95 22.85 -7.76
N PRO A 190 -13.19 22.32 -7.88
CA PRO A 190 -13.64 21.59 -9.06
C PRO A 190 -13.67 22.44 -10.35
N LEU A 191 -13.73 23.76 -10.22
CA LEU A 191 -13.73 24.72 -11.33
C LEU A 191 -12.32 25.03 -11.89
N GLY A 192 -11.27 24.33 -11.45
CA GLY A 192 -9.98 24.28 -12.14
C GLY A 192 -8.92 25.30 -11.69
N GLU A 193 -9.25 26.28 -10.85
CA GLU A 193 -8.29 27.28 -10.37
C GLU A 193 -7.95 27.10 -8.89
N ALA A 194 -7.11 26.10 -8.58
CA ALA A 194 -6.53 25.99 -7.25
C ALA A 194 -5.40 27.01 -7.00
N ILE A 195 -4.79 27.55 -8.07
CA ILE A 195 -3.69 28.52 -7.99
C ILE A 195 -4.22 29.87 -7.53
N GLY A 196 -3.55 30.48 -6.55
CA GLY A 196 -3.94 31.78 -5.99
C GLY A 196 -5.08 31.73 -4.98
N ARG A 197 -5.70 30.57 -4.76
CA ARG A 197 -6.73 30.38 -3.73
C ARG A 197 -6.11 30.14 -2.36
N THR A 198 -6.86 30.52 -1.33
CA THR A 198 -6.50 30.30 0.06
C THR A 198 -7.37 29.21 0.66
N PHE A 199 -6.76 28.42 1.53
CA PHE A 199 -7.44 27.41 2.34
C PHE A 199 -6.93 27.52 3.77
N GLY A 200 -7.76 27.13 4.72
CA GLY A 200 -7.48 27.28 6.14
C GLY A 200 -7.92 26.05 6.92
N GLN A 201 -7.55 26.00 8.19
CA GLN A 201 -8.04 24.93 9.05
C GLN A 201 -9.56 25.04 9.18
N GLY A 202 -10.28 24.03 8.71
CA GLY A 202 -11.74 23.98 8.73
C GLY A 202 -12.31 23.67 10.12
N PHE A 203 -11.57 23.95 11.19
CA PHE A 203 -12.04 23.72 12.56
C PHE A 203 -13.22 24.65 12.83
N SER A 204 -14.37 24.07 13.15
CA SER A 204 -15.41 24.79 13.88
C SER A 204 -14.78 25.39 15.13
N SER A 205 -14.89 26.71 15.31
CA SER A 205 -14.49 27.44 16.52
C SER A 205 -15.21 27.00 17.81
N GLN A 206 -16.00 25.91 17.78
CA GLN A 206 -16.79 25.46 18.91
C GLN A 206 -16.00 24.63 19.95
N ALA A 207 -14.86 24.03 19.58
CA ALA A 207 -14.04 23.27 20.54
C ALA A 207 -13.14 24.16 21.43
N ALA A 208 -12.91 25.42 21.07
CA ALA A 208 -12.06 26.33 21.84
C ALA A 208 -12.82 27.14 22.91
N ASN A 209 -14.17 27.15 22.88
CA ASN A 209 -14.98 28.02 23.74
C ASN A 209 -15.68 27.28 24.90
N GLY A 210 -15.60 25.94 24.96
CA GLY A 210 -16.25 25.15 26.01
C GLY A 210 -15.52 25.08 27.35
N ASN A 211 -14.24 25.50 27.42
CA ASN A 211 -13.40 25.25 28.59
C ASN A 211 -12.89 26.51 29.33
N ARG A 212 -13.35 27.72 28.96
CA ARG A 212 -12.97 28.96 29.66
C ARG A 212 -13.93 29.39 30.78
N HIS A 213 -15.08 28.72 30.93
CA HIS A 213 -16.07 29.09 31.95
C HIS A 213 -16.04 28.27 33.24
N ARG A 214 -15.11 27.31 33.42
CA ARG A 214 -15.04 26.47 34.63
C ARG A 214 -13.89 26.73 35.60
N GLN A 215 -13.01 27.71 35.34
CA GLN A 215 -11.85 28.02 36.22
C GLN A 215 -11.89 29.42 36.87
N ARG A 216 -13.08 29.98 37.07
CA ARG A 216 -13.28 31.13 37.97
C ARG A 216 -14.43 30.86 38.93
N ARG A 217 -14.17 30.03 39.93
CA ARG A 217 -14.74 30.11 41.27
C ARG A 217 -13.70 29.63 42.27
#